data_AF-A0A0D1M5C7-F1
#
_entry.id   AF-A0A0D1M5C7-F1
#
_cell.length_a   1.000
_cell.length_b   1.000
_cell.length_c   1.000
_cell.angle_alpha   90.00
_cell.angle_beta   90.00
_cell.angle_gamma   90.00
#
_symmetry.space_group_name_H-M   'P 1'
#
loop_
_entity.id
_entity.type
_entity.pdbx_description
1 polymer ?
#
loop_
_entity_poly.entity_id
_entity_poly.type
_entity_poly.pdbx_seq_one_letter_code
_entity_poly.pdbx_strand_id
1 'polypeptide(L)'
;MKNVAAFASKIVWLVSIAGILILGLIIILITRERRREIGVLVALGESKPKVVAQLFTELLAILIVALGIATAAGNGVSGVIGQQLVQQQTTQQMQSANGGLPGGGAGQNGGPGGGQKPSGNMGGGPMGTRGGMTKTAELRTAMTPVAVAELGGVAFLIAVLSVSGAAFSILRMRPKQILQAD
;
A
#
# COMPACT_ATOMS: atom_id res chain seq x y z
N MET A 1 -18.48 -2.42 7.22
CA MET A 1 -17.29 -2.92 6.48
C MET A 1 -17.43 -2.85 4.96
N LYS A 2 -18.61 -3.11 4.37
CA LYS A 2 -18.82 -3.08 2.90
C LYS A 2 -18.41 -1.75 2.23
N ASN A 3 -18.67 -0.62 2.90
CA ASN A 3 -18.36 0.71 2.37
C ASN A 3 -16.84 1.00 2.29
N VAL A 4 -16.06 0.51 3.27
CA VAL A 4 -14.60 0.71 3.31
C VAL A 4 -13.91 -0.15 2.26
N ALA A 5 -14.32 -1.42 2.12
CA ALA A 5 -13.81 -2.31 1.08
C ALA A 5 -14.11 -1.77 -0.33
N ALA A 6 -15.33 -1.27 -0.57
CA ALA A 6 -15.71 -0.66 -1.83
C ALA A 6 -14.92 0.62 -2.13
N PHE A 7 -14.65 1.45 -1.12
CA PHE A 7 -13.83 2.65 -1.26
C PHE A 7 -12.38 2.33 -1.61
N ALA A 8 -11.76 1.37 -0.90
CA ALA A 8 -10.41 0.92 -1.19
C ALA A 8 -10.30 0.33 -2.61
N SER A 9 -11.26 -0.48 -3.03
CA SER A 9 -11.27 -1.06 -4.39
C SER A 9 -11.34 0.00 -5.49
N LYS A 10 -12.14 1.06 -5.31
CA LYS A 10 -12.19 2.20 -6.25
C LYS A 10 -10.86 2.93 -6.35
N ILE A 11 -10.19 3.17 -5.22
CA ILE A 11 -8.87 3.81 -5.21
C ILE A 11 -7.85 2.95 -5.94
N VAL A 12 -7.81 1.64 -5.68
CA VAL A 12 -6.88 0.73 -6.35
C VAL A 12 -7.07 0.78 -7.87
N TRP A 13 -8.31 0.75 -8.36
CA TRP A 13 -8.59 0.87 -9.80
C TRP A 13 -8.18 2.23 -10.37
N LEU A 14 -8.48 3.33 -9.68
CA LEU A 14 -8.12 4.67 -10.11
C LEU A 14 -6.60 4.85 -10.22
N VAL A 15 -5.86 4.45 -9.18
CA VAL A 15 -4.40 4.53 -9.14
C VAL A 15 -3.77 3.62 -10.20
N SER A 16 -4.33 2.43 -10.42
CA SER A 16 -3.82 1.49 -11.43
C SER A 16 -3.93 2.07 -12.84
N ILE A 17 -5.08 2.66 -13.20
CA ILE A 17 -5.28 3.29 -14.51
C ILE A 17 -4.34 4.49 -14.69
N ALA A 18 -4.24 5.36 -13.67
CA ALA A 18 -3.32 6.49 -13.70
C ALA A 18 -1.86 6.03 -13.87
N GLY A 19 -1.47 4.96 -13.19
CA GLY A 19 -0.14 4.33 -13.33
C GLY A 19 0.15 3.87 -14.76
N ILE A 20 -0.79 3.18 -15.40
CA ILE A 20 -0.65 2.73 -16.79
C ILE A 20 -0.45 3.93 -17.73
N LEU A 21 -1.23 4.98 -17.55
CA LEU A 21 -1.18 6.19 -18.38
C LEU A 21 0.14 6.94 -18.19
N ILE A 22 0.54 7.23 -16.95
CA ILE A 22 1.78 7.96 -16.65
C ILE A 22 2.99 7.16 -17.14
N LEU A 23 3.06 5.87 -16.81
CA LEU A 23 4.16 5.01 -17.24
C LEU A 23 4.22 4.90 -18.76
N GLY A 24 3.07 4.73 -19.42
CA GLY A 24 2.98 4.70 -20.88
C GLY A 24 3.45 6.00 -21.53
N LEU A 25 3.04 7.16 -21.00
CA LEU A 25 3.47 8.46 -21.49
C LEU A 25 4.99 8.68 -21.33
N ILE A 26 5.55 8.30 -20.19
CA ILE A 26 7.00 8.39 -19.95
C ILE A 26 7.76 7.55 -20.98
N ILE A 27 7.35 6.30 -21.19
CA ILE A 27 7.99 5.41 -22.18
C ILE A 27 7.90 6.01 -23.58
N ILE A 28 6.73 6.54 -23.95
CA ILE A 28 6.53 7.20 -25.25
C ILE A 28 7.47 8.41 -25.38
N LEU A 29 7.59 9.27 -24.37
CA LEU A 29 8.45 10.45 -24.41
C LEU A 29 9.93 10.06 -24.57
N ILE A 30 10.44 9.14 -23.75
CA ILE A 30 11.82 8.67 -23.82
C ILE A 30 12.11 8.06 -25.21
N THR A 31 11.18 7.28 -25.75
CA THR A 31 11.35 6.71 -27.08
C THR A 31 11.26 7.77 -28.18
N ARG A 32 10.46 8.84 -27.98
CA ARG A 32 10.32 9.94 -28.93
C ARG A 32 11.60 10.77 -29.08
N GLU A 33 12.38 10.91 -28.01
CA GLU A 33 13.67 11.61 -28.00
C GLU A 33 14.73 10.85 -28.83
N ARG A 34 14.69 9.51 -28.82
CA ARG A 34 15.66 8.64 -29.53
C ARG A 34 15.25 8.24 -30.95
N ARG A 35 14.23 8.88 -31.53
CA ARG A 35 13.66 8.48 -32.84
C ARG A 35 14.64 8.60 -33.99
N ARG A 36 15.54 9.59 -33.95
CA ARG A 36 16.55 9.77 -35.00
C ARG A 36 17.57 8.62 -34.98
N GLU A 37 17.99 8.18 -33.79
CA GLU A 37 18.89 7.03 -33.62
C GLU A 37 18.24 5.73 -34.09
N ILE A 38 16.99 5.49 -33.68
CA ILE A 38 16.20 4.33 -34.14
C ILE A 38 16.02 4.37 -35.66
N GLY A 39 15.84 5.55 -36.25
CA GLY A 39 15.79 5.75 -37.70
C GLY A 39 17.07 5.30 -38.41
N VAL A 40 18.24 5.65 -37.85
CA VAL A 40 19.56 5.22 -38.37
C VAL A 40 19.74 3.71 -38.21
N LEU A 41 19.42 3.14 -37.04
CA LEU A 41 19.54 1.70 -36.78
C LEU A 41 18.67 0.86 -37.72
N VAL A 42 17.45 1.30 -37.99
CA VAL A 42 16.54 0.62 -38.93
C VAL A 42 17.05 0.77 -40.38
N ALA A 43 17.71 1.88 -40.73
CA ALA A 43 18.35 2.04 -42.04
C ALA A 43 19.56 1.10 -42.25
N LEU A 44 20.22 0.68 -41.16
CA LEU A 44 21.27 -0.33 -41.15
C LEU A 44 20.72 -1.78 -41.20
N GLY A 45 19.40 -1.95 -41.29
CA GLY A 45 18.75 -3.26 -41.44
C GLY A 45 18.19 -3.84 -40.14
N GLU A 46 18.20 -3.10 -39.03
CA GLU A 46 17.61 -3.58 -37.78
C GLU A 46 16.07 -3.54 -37.82
N SER A 47 15.44 -4.63 -37.37
CA SER A 47 13.99 -4.76 -37.37
C SER A 47 13.37 -4.06 -36.16
N LYS A 48 12.37 -3.18 -36.38
CA LYS A 48 11.61 -2.47 -35.31
C LYS A 48 11.12 -3.36 -34.13
N PRO A 49 10.72 -4.64 -34.32
CA PRO A 49 10.34 -5.50 -33.21
C PRO A 49 11.48 -5.81 -32.22
N LYS A 50 12.76 -5.78 -32.65
CA LYS A 50 13.91 -5.95 -31.75
C LYS A 50 14.03 -4.79 -30.76
N VAL A 51 13.77 -3.57 -31.21
CA VAL A 51 13.73 -2.38 -30.35
C VAL A 51 12.63 -2.50 -29.29
N VAL A 52 11.45 -3.00 -29.69
CA VAL A 52 10.34 -3.25 -28.76
C VAL A 52 10.71 -4.36 -27.75
N ALA A 53 11.37 -5.43 -28.20
CA ALA A 53 11.83 -6.50 -27.33
C ALA A 53 12.88 -6.01 -26.33
N GLN A 54 13.84 -5.19 -26.77
CA GLN A 54 14.83 -4.56 -25.89
C GLN A 54 14.18 -3.70 -24.82
N LEU A 55 13.24 -2.83 -25.23
CA LEU A 55 12.48 -1.98 -24.31
C LEU A 55 11.71 -2.82 -23.29
N PHE A 56 11.10 -3.93 -23.72
CA PHE A 56 10.39 -4.84 -22.83
C PHE A 56 11.33 -5.48 -21.79
N THR A 57 12.50 -5.98 -22.24
CA THR A 57 13.50 -6.58 -21.33
C THR A 57 14.12 -5.57 -20.37
N GLU A 58 14.33 -4.32 -20.81
CA GLU A 58 14.83 -3.23 -19.97
C GLU A 58 13.83 -2.89 -18.86
N LEU A 59 12.55 -2.79 -19.20
CA LEU A 59 11.49 -2.56 -18.23
C LEU A 59 11.31 -3.72 -17.25
N LEU A 60 11.50 -4.96 -17.72
CA LEU A 60 11.44 -6.13 -16.84
C LEU A 60 12.58 -6.12 -15.80
N ALA A 61 13.79 -5.75 -16.21
CA ALA A 61 14.92 -5.61 -15.30
C ALA A 61 14.66 -4.52 -14.24
N ILE A 62 14.17 -3.35 -14.67
CA ILE A 62 13.80 -2.25 -13.76
C ILE A 62 12.69 -2.69 -12.81
N LEU A 63 11.68 -3.43 -13.30
CA LEU A 63 10.57 -3.93 -12.49
C LEU A 63 11.06 -4.83 -11.35
N ILE A 64 11.99 -5.74 -11.62
CA ILE A 64 12.55 -6.65 -10.60
C ILE A 64 13.26 -5.84 -9.50
N VAL A 65 14.11 -4.90 -9.89
CA VAL A 65 14.83 -4.03 -8.93
C VAL A 65 13.84 -3.18 -8.12
N ALA A 66 12.86 -2.58 -8.80
CA ALA A 66 11.84 -1.76 -8.16
C ALA A 66 10.98 -2.57 -7.18
N LEU A 67 10.60 -3.81 -7.53
CA LEU A 67 9.83 -4.69 -6.65
C LEU A 67 10.62 -5.03 -5.37
N GLY A 68 11.93 -5.28 -5.49
CA GLY A 68 12.81 -5.50 -4.34
C GLY A 68 12.84 -4.30 -3.40
N ILE A 69 13.05 -3.09 -3.94
CA ILE A 69 13.06 -1.84 -3.17
C ILE A 69 11.69 -1.56 -2.55
N ALA A 70 10.61 -1.71 -3.31
CA ALA A 70 9.25 -1.48 -2.84
C ALA A 70 8.85 -2.44 -1.71
N THR A 71 9.27 -3.71 -1.80
CA THR A 71 9.01 -4.71 -0.74
C THR A 71 9.78 -4.36 0.53
N ALA A 72 11.06 -3.99 0.42
CA ALA A 72 11.87 -3.57 1.56
C ALA A 72 11.29 -2.31 2.24
N ALA A 73 10.96 -1.29 1.45
CA ALA A 73 10.35 -0.05 1.94
C ALA A 73 8.95 -0.31 2.55
N GLY A 74 8.14 -1.15 1.90
CA GLY A 74 6.81 -1.51 2.36
C GLY A 74 6.82 -2.24 3.70
N ASN A 75 7.74 -3.18 3.90
CA ASN A 75 7.93 -3.85 5.19
C ASN A 75 8.35 -2.86 6.29
N GLY A 76 9.24 -1.92 5.98
CA GLY A 76 9.71 -0.90 6.94
C GLY A 76 8.64 0.10 7.35
N VAL A 77 7.85 0.60 6.40
CA VAL A 77 6.84 1.65 6.64
C VAL A 77 5.53 1.09 7.19
N SER A 78 5.14 -0.12 6.80
CA SER A 78 3.86 -0.73 7.21
C SER A 78 3.74 -0.94 8.72
N GLY A 79 4.85 -1.21 9.42
CA GLY A 79 4.87 -1.33 10.88
C GLY A 79 4.43 -0.05 11.59
N VAL A 80 4.97 1.09 11.17
CA VAL A 80 4.68 2.41 11.76
C VAL A 80 3.23 2.80 11.52
N ILE A 81 2.78 2.67 10.26
CA ILE A 81 1.39 2.99 9.89
C ILE A 81 0.41 2.05 10.60
N GLY A 82 0.72 0.76 10.69
CA GLY A 82 -0.11 -0.22 11.40
C GLY A 82 -0.29 0.12 12.87
N GLN A 83 0.79 0.52 13.55
CA GLN A 83 0.75 0.95 14.95
C GLN A 83 -0.08 2.23 15.13
N GLN A 84 0.05 3.21 14.23
CA GLN A 84 -0.77 4.43 14.28
C GLN A 84 -2.26 4.13 14.12
N LEU A 85 -2.63 3.23 13.20
CA LEU A 85 -4.02 2.81 13.00
C LEU A 85 -4.59 2.11 14.24
N VAL A 86 -3.82 1.21 14.87
CA VAL A 86 -4.23 0.51 16.09
C VAL A 86 -4.37 1.47 17.27
N GLN A 87 -3.44 2.42 17.43
CA GLN A 87 -3.53 3.47 18.45
C GLN A 87 -4.76 4.35 18.24
N GLN A 88 -5.05 4.77 17.00
CA GLN A 88 -6.24 5.55 16.66
C GLN A 88 -7.54 4.80 16.98
N GLN A 89 -7.62 3.50 16.70
CA GLN A 89 -8.78 2.68 17.07
C GLN A 89 -8.95 2.56 18.59
N THR A 90 -7.84 2.36 19.32
CA THR A 90 -7.85 2.24 20.78
C THR A 90 -8.32 3.54 21.45
N THR A 91 -7.82 4.69 20.99
CA THR A 91 -8.23 6.01 21.49
C THR A 91 -9.71 6.30 21.21
N GLN A 92 -10.19 6.00 20.00
CA GLN A 92 -11.61 6.19 19.65
C GLN A 92 -12.55 5.29 20.45
N GLN A 93 -12.15 4.05 20.73
CA GLN A 93 -12.94 3.12 21.53
C GLN A 93 -12.96 3.52 23.02
N MET A 94 -11.87 4.07 23.53
CA MET A 94 -11.79 4.60 24.90
C MET A 94 -12.62 5.88 25.08
N GLN A 95 -12.66 6.77 24.08
CA GLN A 95 -13.55 7.93 24.07
C GLN A 95 -15.03 7.55 23.95
N SER A 96 -15.36 6.49 23.20
CA SER A 96 -16.74 5.98 23.08
C SER A 96 -17.21 5.26 24.36
N ALA A 97 -16.30 4.59 25.08
CA ALA A 97 -16.61 3.94 26.35
C ALA A 97 -16.75 4.92 27.54
N ASN A 98 -16.12 6.10 27.46
CA ASN A 98 -16.19 7.13 28.50
C ASN A 98 -17.33 8.15 28.28
N GLY A 99 -18.17 7.96 27.26
CA GLY A 99 -19.33 8.82 26.94
C GLY A 99 -20.65 8.41 27.61
N GLY A 100 -20.63 7.46 28.55
CA GLY A 100 -21.82 6.85 29.13
C GLY A 100 -21.84 6.83 30.66
N LEU A 101 -21.57 7.94 31.34
CA LEU A 101 -22.04 8.17 32.72
C LEU A 101 -22.42 9.64 32.94
N PRO A 102 -23.67 10.04 32.68
CA PRO A 102 -24.29 11.14 33.41
C PRO A 102 -24.90 10.58 34.70
N GLY A 103 -24.31 10.92 35.85
CA GLY A 103 -24.96 10.79 37.15
C GLY A 103 -24.56 9.56 37.97
N GLY A 104 -24.03 9.83 39.16
CA GLY A 104 -23.73 8.82 40.17
C GLY A 104 -23.01 9.45 41.35
N GLY A 105 -23.75 10.25 42.12
CA GLY A 105 -23.30 11.12 43.21
C GLY A 105 -22.08 10.67 44.02
N ALA A 106 -21.04 11.50 43.97
CA ALA A 106 -20.01 11.58 44.99
C ALA A 106 -20.18 12.90 45.74
N GLY A 107 -20.57 12.82 47.01
CA GLY A 107 -20.69 13.98 47.89
C GLY A 107 -21.82 13.86 48.92
N GLN A 108 -21.98 12.69 49.56
CA GLN A 108 -22.89 12.58 50.69
C GLN A 108 -22.23 13.17 51.94
N ASN A 109 -22.84 14.26 52.39
CA ASN A 109 -22.77 14.93 53.69
C ASN A 109 -22.15 14.14 54.84
N GLY A 110 -21.25 14.82 55.56
CA GLY A 110 -20.83 14.44 56.90
C GLY A 110 -21.97 14.58 57.93
N GLY A 111 -22.04 13.62 58.85
CA GLY A 111 -22.91 13.64 60.02
C GLY A 111 -22.78 12.33 60.83
N PRO A 112 -22.86 12.36 62.18
CA PRO A 112 -22.15 11.42 63.06
C PRO A 112 -23.07 10.35 63.66
N GLY A 113 -22.54 9.18 64.02
CA GLY A 113 -23.26 8.29 64.92
C GLY A 113 -22.86 6.81 64.89
N GLY A 114 -22.21 6.39 65.97
CA GLY A 114 -22.57 5.20 66.75
C GLY A 114 -22.80 3.85 66.05
N GLY A 115 -21.88 2.91 66.31
CA GLY A 115 -22.21 1.52 66.68
C GLY A 115 -22.89 0.64 65.63
N GLN A 116 -22.14 -0.33 65.10
CA GLN A 116 -22.37 -1.77 65.30
C GLN A 116 -21.41 -2.54 64.38
N LYS A 117 -20.54 -3.38 64.96
CA LYS A 117 -19.88 -4.46 64.19
C LYS A 117 -20.92 -5.56 63.92
N PRO A 118 -20.85 -6.24 62.78
CA PRO A 118 -20.79 -7.70 62.87
C PRO A 118 -19.57 -8.24 62.13
N SER A 119 -18.81 -9.04 62.88
CA SER A 119 -17.80 -9.97 62.41
C SER A 119 -18.39 -10.88 61.32
N GLY A 120 -17.85 -10.78 60.11
CA GLY A 120 -18.13 -11.67 58.98
C GLY A 120 -16.83 -12.20 58.40
N ASN A 121 -16.43 -13.36 58.91
CA ASN A 121 -15.52 -14.36 58.35
C ASN A 121 -15.20 -14.19 56.85
N MET A 122 -14.06 -13.56 56.52
CA MET A 122 -13.56 -13.46 55.14
C MET A 122 -12.42 -14.46 54.94
N GLY A 123 -12.79 -15.74 54.82
CA GLY A 123 -11.95 -16.75 54.19
C GLY A 123 -12.18 -16.69 52.67
N GLY A 124 -11.11 -16.55 51.88
CA GLY A 124 -11.24 -16.61 50.43
C GLY A 124 -10.06 -16.11 49.62
N GLY A 125 -8.93 -16.83 49.71
CA GLY A 125 -7.99 -17.03 48.59
C GLY A 125 -7.09 -15.86 48.14
N PRO A 126 -5.82 -16.12 47.80
CA PRO A 126 -4.97 -15.11 47.19
C PRO A 126 -5.52 -14.73 45.81
N MET A 127 -5.78 -13.44 45.63
CA MET A 127 -6.25 -12.84 44.38
C MET A 127 -5.31 -13.26 43.26
N GLY A 128 -5.86 -14.04 42.32
CA GLY A 128 -5.10 -14.70 41.27
C GLY A 128 -4.30 -13.73 40.42
N THR A 129 -3.07 -14.15 40.15
CA THR A 129 -2.30 -13.81 38.96
C THR A 129 -3.19 -13.81 37.73
N ARG A 130 -3.69 -12.65 37.33
CA ARG A 130 -4.05 -12.41 35.94
C ARG A 130 -2.96 -11.55 35.34
N GLY A 131 -1.85 -12.22 35.04
CA GLY A 131 -1.00 -11.85 33.93
C GLY A 131 -1.85 -11.78 32.68
N GLY A 132 -2.52 -10.65 32.49
CA GLY A 132 -2.86 -10.15 31.18
C GLY A 132 -1.55 -9.70 30.58
N MET A 133 -0.77 -10.67 30.07
CA MET A 133 0.14 -10.44 28.99
C MET A 133 -0.63 -9.61 27.98
N THR A 134 -0.44 -8.30 27.99
CA THR A 134 -0.56 -7.49 26.79
C THR A 134 0.41 -8.17 25.84
N LYS A 135 -0.10 -9.17 25.11
CA LYS A 135 0.39 -9.46 23.79
C LYS A 135 0.26 -8.11 23.11
N THR A 136 1.33 -7.32 23.17
CA THR A 136 1.82 -6.63 22.00
C THR A 136 1.78 -7.70 20.94
N ALA A 137 0.63 -7.80 20.26
CA ALA A 137 0.52 -8.55 19.05
C ALA A 137 1.59 -7.90 18.21
N GLU A 138 2.75 -8.56 18.13
CA GLU A 138 3.74 -8.22 17.15
C GLU A 138 2.96 -8.27 15.84
N LEU A 139 2.57 -7.08 15.37
CA LEU A 139 1.98 -6.91 14.07
C LEU A 139 3.06 -7.43 13.16
N ARG A 140 2.90 -8.69 12.76
CA ARG A 140 3.82 -9.38 11.87
C ARG A 140 3.62 -8.69 10.51
N THR A 141 4.26 -7.54 10.37
CA THR A 141 4.14 -6.63 9.23
C THR A 141 4.99 -7.07 8.06
N ALA A 142 5.66 -8.22 8.19
CA ALA A 142 6.30 -8.89 7.08
C ALA A 142 5.23 -9.23 6.03
N MET A 143 5.35 -8.59 4.86
CA MET A 143 4.55 -8.93 3.69
C MET A 143 4.73 -10.41 3.38
N THR A 144 3.62 -11.11 3.17
CA THR A 144 3.66 -12.51 2.75
C THR A 144 4.28 -12.61 1.35
N PRO A 145 5.07 -13.65 1.04
CA PRO A 145 5.62 -13.84 -0.30
C PRO A 145 4.53 -13.86 -1.38
N VAL A 146 3.33 -14.34 -1.03
CA VAL A 146 2.15 -14.33 -1.91
C VAL A 146 1.69 -12.90 -2.21
N ALA A 147 1.62 -12.01 -1.21
CA ALA A 147 1.23 -10.61 -1.45
C ALA A 147 2.27 -9.87 -2.32
N VAL A 148 3.56 -10.18 -2.15
CA VAL A 148 4.62 -9.64 -3.01
C VAL A 148 4.48 -10.15 -4.45
N ALA A 149 4.14 -11.42 -4.63
CA ALA A 149 3.89 -12.00 -5.96
C ALA A 149 2.64 -11.39 -6.62
N GLU A 150 1.55 -11.18 -5.87
CA GLU A 150 0.35 -10.51 -6.37
C GLU A 150 0.64 -9.06 -6.79
N LEU A 151 1.37 -8.30 -5.96
CA LEU A 151 1.83 -6.95 -6.30
C LEU A 151 2.72 -6.95 -7.54
N GLY A 152 3.68 -7.88 -7.63
CA GLY A 152 4.54 -8.05 -8.79
C GLY A 152 3.74 -8.37 -10.06
N GLY A 153 2.70 -9.21 -9.95
CA GLY A 153 1.80 -9.55 -11.05
C GLY A 153 1.02 -8.34 -11.57
N VAL A 154 0.47 -7.51 -10.67
CA VAL A 154 -0.21 -6.27 -11.06
C VAL A 154 0.77 -5.29 -11.71
N ALA A 155 1.96 -5.11 -11.14
CA ALA A 155 2.98 -4.22 -11.69
C ALA A 155 3.49 -4.70 -13.06
N PHE A 156 3.62 -6.02 -13.25
CA PHE A 156 3.94 -6.63 -14.54
C PHE A 156 2.83 -6.37 -15.57
N LEU A 157 1.56 -6.56 -15.21
CA LEU A 157 0.44 -6.25 -16.10
C LEU A 157 0.42 -4.78 -16.52
N ILE A 158 0.65 -3.86 -15.58
CA ILE A 158 0.78 -2.42 -15.87
C ILE A 158 1.90 -2.19 -16.87
N ALA A 159 3.09 -2.76 -16.64
CA ALA A 159 4.23 -2.62 -17.54
C ALA A 159 3.94 -3.16 -18.94
N VAL A 160 3.33 -4.35 -19.07
CA VAL A 160 2.95 -4.96 -20.35
C VAL A 160 1.98 -4.05 -21.12
N LEU A 161 0.94 -3.54 -20.45
CA LEU A 161 -0.06 -2.67 -21.07
C LEU A 161 0.56 -1.33 -21.52
N SER A 162 1.40 -0.73 -20.68
CA SER A 162 2.11 0.52 -21.01
C SER A 162 3.09 0.32 -22.17
N VAL A 163 3.88 -0.76 -22.18
CA VAL A 163 4.80 -1.08 -23.29
C VAL A 163 4.03 -1.36 -24.57
N SER A 164 2.91 -2.08 -24.51
CA SER A 164 2.10 -2.36 -25.70
C SER A 164 1.57 -1.08 -26.34
N GLY A 165 1.11 -0.11 -25.53
CA GLY A 165 0.70 1.22 -26.00
C GLY A 165 1.86 2.00 -26.65
N ALA A 166 3.04 1.96 -26.02
CA ALA A 166 4.24 2.60 -26.58
C ALA A 166 4.72 1.91 -27.87
N ALA A 167 4.73 0.57 -27.90
CA ALA A 167 5.12 -0.25 -29.04
C ALA A 167 4.23 0.03 -30.26
N PHE A 168 2.93 0.20 -30.06
CA PHE A 168 2.03 0.63 -31.14
C PHE A 168 2.45 1.98 -31.73
N SER A 169 2.82 2.95 -30.89
CA SER A 169 3.38 4.22 -31.34
C SER A 169 4.67 4.02 -32.13
N ILE A 170 5.61 3.21 -31.64
CA ILE A 170 6.90 2.91 -32.28
C ILE A 170 6.74 2.26 -33.66
N LEU A 171 5.90 1.23 -33.75
CA LEU A 171 5.67 0.48 -34.98
C LEU A 171 4.93 1.33 -36.02
N ARG A 172 3.99 2.18 -35.59
CA ARG A 172 3.21 3.07 -36.47
C ARG A 172 4.02 4.25 -37.02
N MET A 173 5.16 4.58 -36.43
CA MET A 173 6.02 5.64 -36.97
C MET A 173 6.58 5.26 -38.34
N ARG A 174 6.21 6.06 -39.35
CA ARG A 174 6.75 5.94 -40.71
C ARG A 174 8.02 6.79 -40.81
N PRO A 175 9.20 6.19 -41.06
CA PRO A 175 10.48 6.91 -41.13
C PRO A 175 10.54 7.98 -42.24
N LYS A 176 9.58 7.99 -43.18
CA LYS A 176 9.54 8.95 -44.29
C LYS A 176 9.15 10.39 -43.89
N GLN A 177 8.56 10.62 -42.71
CA GLN A 177 8.25 11.97 -42.23
C GLN A 177 9.40 12.65 -41.47
N ILE A 178 10.44 11.89 -41.08
CA ILE A 178 11.66 12.44 -40.46
C ILE A 178 12.62 13.04 -41.50
N LEU A 179 12.51 12.61 -42.77
CA LEU A 179 13.33 13.08 -43.90
C LEU A 179 12.64 14.16 -44.76
N GLN A 180 11.37 14.48 -44.49
CA GLN A 180 10.60 15.51 -45.21
C GLN A 180 10.17 16.67 -44.31
N ALA A 181 10.54 16.64 -43.04
CA ALA A 181 10.51 17.80 -42.18
C ALA A 181 11.91 18.41 -42.21
N ASP A 182 12.19 19.13 -43.31
CA ASP A 182 13.15 20.25 -43.26
C ASP A 182 12.68 21.27 -42.22
#